data_AF-A0A395ITP4-F1
#
_entry.id   AF-A0A395ITP4-F1
#
_cell.length_a   1.000
_cell.length_b   1.000
_cell.length_c   1.000
_cell.angle_alpha   90.00
_cell.angle_beta   90.00
_cell.angle_gamma   90.00
#
_symmetry.space_group_name_H-M   'P 1'
#
loop_
_entity.id
_entity.type
_entity.pdbx_description
1 polymer ?
#
loop_
_entity_poly.entity_id
_entity_poly.type
_entity_poly.pdbx_seq_one_letter_code
_entity_poly.pdbx_strand_id
1 'polypeptide(L)'
;MYLSLLVLLLVTRTFASPTFRKRVVTSLDQAAFAEAQGRDDTATRAFSSVPITTSSGHCLCDGSTGQLWDVLTSGKHNNVAGSMLVVNTLTQACLNFDPRRAAGNTVIMFSCGGRADGLFPFNGTSGPLSLSPENSPGTCLSVTASNVLDQASCDGADSNQSFTFGASSAAASPAVSDPVASVTSTLTGAPSSKATVSPAITSPLNSPASQSPVAVTQASSAIPTGDPTSPLPVSRAGGVLDPSAAAEANAVDNTAVKAFSSVALKDASGQCLFIDPTAGDFRQNLIPMTLQACDGSQNQAWDIVTSGKHNNVAGSVLVVSSLTQGCLNFDPRRAAGDTVIMFSCGGRADGDGLVTTSQLFPFTEGQTSILLAPENGNNATCLAANAAGKLDSTTCSSDTSSQSFTIVSA
;
A
#
# COMPACT_ATOMS: atom_id res chain seq x y z
N MET A 1 2.56 66.97 -11.75
CA MET A 1 1.71 66.34 -12.79
C MET A 1 2.06 64.87 -12.81
N TYR A 2 1.15 64.06 -12.25
CA TYR A 2 1.00 62.60 -12.21
C TYR A 2 2.20 61.64 -12.14
N LEU A 3 2.32 61.06 -10.94
CA LEU A 3 2.86 59.74 -10.61
C LEU A 3 1.96 58.66 -11.25
N SER A 4 2.52 57.69 -11.98
CA SER A 4 1.78 56.49 -12.42
C SER A 4 2.56 55.24 -12.04
N LEU A 5 2.09 54.62 -10.96
CA LEU A 5 2.51 53.33 -10.44
C LEU A 5 1.74 52.26 -11.23
N LEU A 6 2.42 51.51 -12.10
CA LEU A 6 1.80 50.38 -12.82
C LEU A 6 1.93 49.13 -11.93
N VAL A 7 0.83 48.75 -11.27
CA VAL A 7 0.72 47.50 -10.50
C VAL A 7 0.57 46.34 -11.49
N LEU A 8 1.60 45.49 -11.57
CA LEU A 8 1.54 44.22 -12.30
C LEU A 8 0.76 43.21 -11.44
N LEU A 9 -0.55 43.09 -11.70
CA LEU A 9 -1.38 42.03 -11.15
C LEU A 9 -0.94 40.68 -11.76
N LEU A 10 -0.17 39.89 -11.00
CA LEU A 10 -0.04 38.46 -11.25
C LEU A 10 -1.42 37.83 -11.04
N VAL A 11 -2.14 37.60 -12.13
CA VAL A 11 -3.32 36.72 -12.13
C VAL A 11 -2.79 35.30 -12.03
N THR A 12 -2.76 34.74 -10.83
CA THR A 12 -2.66 33.29 -10.65
C THR A 12 -3.91 32.67 -11.24
N ARG A 13 -3.83 32.15 -12.47
CA ARG A 13 -4.88 31.31 -13.03
C ARG A 13 -4.94 30.03 -12.20
N THR A 14 -5.92 29.95 -11.32
CA THR A 14 -6.34 28.69 -10.69
C THR A 14 -6.92 27.81 -11.80
N PHE A 15 -6.14 26.82 -12.25
CA PHE A 15 -6.63 25.82 -13.17
C PHE A 15 -7.56 24.88 -12.40
N ALA A 16 -8.85 24.94 -12.70
CA ALA A 16 -9.82 23.98 -12.18
C ALA A 16 -9.64 22.66 -12.95
N SER A 17 -9.15 21.63 -12.25
CA SER A 17 -9.03 20.29 -12.80
C SER A 17 -10.41 19.69 -13.10
N PRO A 18 -10.59 18.93 -14.18
CA PRO A 18 -11.82 18.22 -14.45
C PRO A 18 -12.17 17.25 -13.33
N THR A 19 -13.26 17.52 -12.64
CA THR A 19 -13.71 16.72 -11.50
C THR A 19 -14.67 15.64 -11.97
N PHE A 20 -14.45 14.40 -11.54
CA PHE A 20 -15.53 13.41 -11.53
C PHE A 20 -16.61 13.90 -10.56
N ARG A 21 -17.88 13.83 -10.94
CA ARG A 21 -18.98 14.15 -10.01
C ARG A 21 -18.91 13.17 -8.84
N LYS A 22 -18.46 13.66 -7.68
CA LYS A 22 -18.43 12.88 -6.44
C LYS A 22 -19.87 12.53 -6.06
N ARG A 23 -20.22 11.24 -6.12
CA ARG A 23 -21.42 10.77 -5.41
C ARG A 23 -21.10 10.83 -3.92
N VAL A 24 -21.97 11.47 -3.16
CA VAL A 24 -21.89 11.43 -1.70
C VAL A 24 -22.25 10.01 -1.28
N VAL A 25 -21.22 9.25 -0.90
CA VAL A 25 -21.36 7.99 -0.20
C VAL A 25 -21.12 8.30 1.27
N THR A 26 -22.01 7.83 2.16
CA THR A 26 -21.88 8.08 3.61
C THR A 26 -20.67 7.36 4.22
N SER A 27 -20.24 6.27 3.59
CA SER A 27 -19.03 5.50 3.87
C SER A 27 -18.65 4.70 2.61
N LEU A 28 -17.36 4.38 2.45
CA LEU A 28 -16.86 3.48 1.42
C LEU A 28 -16.62 2.11 2.08
N ASP A 29 -17.31 1.06 1.62
CA ASP A 29 -17.01 -0.32 2.03
C ASP A 29 -15.67 -0.70 1.42
N GLN A 30 -14.62 -0.71 2.25
CA GLN A 30 -13.25 -0.90 1.80
C GLN A 30 -12.97 -2.34 1.39
N ALA A 31 -13.67 -3.32 1.97
CA ALA A 31 -13.52 -4.73 1.60
C ALA A 31 -14.16 -4.99 0.23
N ALA A 32 -15.38 -4.50 0.02
CA ALA A 32 -16.01 -4.53 -1.29
C ALA A 32 -15.22 -3.70 -2.30
N PHE A 33 -14.63 -2.58 -1.90
CA PHE A 33 -13.76 -1.79 -2.76
C PHE A 33 -12.47 -2.53 -3.11
N ALA A 34 -11.79 -3.19 -2.17
CA ALA A 34 -10.57 -3.95 -2.44
C ALA A 34 -10.85 -5.22 -3.28
N GLU A 35 -11.97 -5.90 -3.03
CA GLU A 35 -12.46 -7.00 -3.86
C GLU A 35 -12.80 -6.50 -5.28
N ALA A 36 -13.49 -5.36 -5.37
CA ALA A 36 -13.94 -4.80 -6.64
C ALA A 36 -12.83 -4.07 -7.42
N GLN A 37 -11.78 -3.60 -6.76
CA GLN A 37 -10.66 -2.82 -7.33
C GLN A 37 -9.31 -3.51 -7.07
N GLY A 38 -9.27 -4.82 -7.27
CA GLY A 38 -8.01 -5.58 -7.17
C GLY A 38 -7.02 -5.16 -8.26
N ARG A 39 -5.75 -4.95 -7.86
CA ARG A 39 -4.66 -4.70 -8.81
C ARG A 39 -4.45 -5.92 -9.71
N ASP A 40 -4.28 -5.68 -10.99
CA ASP A 40 -3.88 -6.71 -11.95
C ASP A 40 -2.35 -6.82 -12.01
N ASP A 41 -1.82 -7.79 -11.28
CA ASP A 41 -0.38 -8.07 -11.27
C ASP A 41 0.09 -8.81 -12.53
N THR A 42 -0.84 -9.29 -13.36
CA THR A 42 -0.51 -9.90 -14.66
C THR A 42 -0.48 -8.88 -15.80
N ALA A 43 -0.83 -7.62 -15.53
CA ALA A 43 -1.00 -6.63 -16.57
C ALA A 43 0.33 -6.12 -17.14
N THR A 44 0.38 -5.98 -18.47
CA THR A 44 1.44 -5.23 -19.15
C THR A 44 1.08 -3.76 -19.17
N ARG A 45 2.01 -2.91 -18.74
CA ARG A 45 1.82 -1.46 -18.58
C ARG A 45 2.59 -0.74 -19.67
N ALA A 46 1.90 0.00 -20.53
CA ALA A 46 2.56 0.89 -21.49
C ALA A 46 3.06 2.17 -20.81
N PHE A 47 2.29 2.66 -19.85
CA PHE A 47 2.67 3.76 -18.97
C PHE A 47 2.29 3.40 -17.54
N SER A 48 3.10 3.82 -16.58
CA SER A 48 2.80 3.62 -15.16
C SER A 48 3.04 4.89 -14.37
N SER A 49 2.10 5.19 -13.47
CA SER A 49 2.15 6.36 -12.60
C SER A 49 2.39 7.67 -13.36
N VAL A 50 1.67 7.87 -14.47
CA VAL A 50 1.79 9.09 -15.30
C VAL A 50 0.58 10.01 -15.15
N PRO A 51 0.76 11.34 -15.24
CA PRO A 51 -0.37 12.25 -15.41
C PRO A 51 -1.02 12.06 -16.79
N ILE A 52 -2.29 12.41 -16.90
CA ILE A 52 -2.97 12.53 -18.20
C ILE A 52 -3.42 13.98 -18.36
N THR A 53 -3.04 14.60 -19.47
CA THR A 53 -3.40 15.99 -19.77
C THR A 53 -4.13 16.09 -21.11
N THR A 54 -5.13 16.96 -21.16
CA THR A 54 -5.76 17.37 -22.42
C THR A 54 -4.87 18.36 -23.15
N SER A 55 -5.04 18.47 -24.47
CA SER A 55 -4.37 19.49 -25.29
C SER A 55 -4.82 20.91 -24.95
N SER A 56 -5.99 21.07 -24.33
CA SER A 56 -6.45 22.32 -23.72
C SER A 56 -5.82 22.63 -22.35
N GLY A 57 -4.97 21.74 -21.82
CA GLY A 57 -4.15 21.96 -20.62
C GLY A 57 -4.79 21.49 -19.31
N HIS A 58 -5.96 20.85 -19.35
CA HIS A 58 -6.60 20.25 -18.18
C HIS A 58 -5.97 18.89 -17.83
N CYS A 59 -5.56 18.68 -16.58
CA CYS A 59 -5.20 17.34 -16.09
C CYS A 59 -6.48 16.52 -15.84
N LEU A 60 -6.51 15.25 -16.23
CA LEU A 60 -7.49 14.31 -15.72
C LEU A 60 -7.19 13.97 -14.26
N CYS A 61 -7.59 14.86 -13.36
CA CYS A 61 -7.28 14.85 -11.94
C CYS A 61 -8.57 15.18 -11.15
N ASP A 62 -8.92 14.43 -10.11
CA ASP A 62 -10.11 14.61 -9.25
C ASP A 62 -10.17 15.88 -8.38
N GLY A 63 -9.34 16.88 -8.70
CA GLY A 63 -9.13 18.11 -7.93
C GLY A 63 -7.92 18.06 -6.99
N SER A 64 -7.24 16.90 -6.85
CA SER A 64 -5.93 16.81 -6.21
C SER A 64 -4.78 17.09 -7.18
N THR A 65 -3.70 17.70 -6.69
CA THR A 65 -2.45 17.82 -7.45
C THR A 65 -1.70 16.49 -7.36
N GLY A 66 -1.65 15.73 -8.46
CA GLY A 66 -0.85 14.50 -8.53
C GLY A 66 -1.61 13.20 -8.69
N GLN A 67 -2.83 13.21 -9.25
CA GLN A 67 -3.48 11.97 -9.65
C GLN A 67 -2.70 11.33 -10.80
N LEU A 68 -2.24 10.11 -10.57
CA LEU A 68 -1.47 9.32 -11.53
C LEU A 68 -2.31 8.17 -12.07
N TRP A 69 -1.95 7.77 -13.28
CA TRP A 69 -2.68 6.77 -14.04
C TRP A 69 -1.70 5.73 -14.58
N ASP A 70 -2.16 4.48 -14.61
CA ASP A 70 -1.54 3.41 -15.35
C ASP A 70 -2.31 3.18 -16.65
N VAL A 71 -1.59 2.84 -17.72
CA VAL A 71 -2.16 2.44 -19.01
C VAL A 71 -1.84 0.98 -19.25
N LEU A 72 -2.85 0.12 -19.14
CA LEU A 72 -2.71 -1.34 -19.26
C LEU A 72 -3.05 -1.78 -20.68
N THR A 73 -2.13 -2.44 -21.37
CA THR A 73 -2.31 -2.92 -22.76
C THR A 73 -2.61 -4.42 -22.85
N SER A 74 -2.39 -5.15 -21.77
CA SER A 74 -2.83 -6.54 -21.62
C SER A 74 -2.91 -6.90 -20.13
N GLY A 75 -3.55 -8.01 -19.79
CA GLY A 75 -3.64 -8.54 -18.42
C GLY A 75 -4.90 -9.37 -18.21
N LYS A 76 -5.15 -9.77 -16.96
CA LYS A 76 -6.41 -10.41 -16.52
C LYS A 76 -7.64 -9.59 -16.92
N HIS A 77 -7.54 -8.26 -16.89
CA HIS A 77 -8.66 -7.37 -17.20
C HIS A 77 -8.67 -6.82 -18.64
N ASN A 78 -7.59 -6.98 -19.41
CA ASN A 78 -7.51 -6.59 -20.81
C ASN A 78 -6.96 -7.73 -21.66
N ASN A 79 -7.84 -8.40 -22.39
CA ASN A 79 -7.50 -9.45 -23.35
C ASN A 79 -7.78 -9.03 -24.81
N VAL A 80 -8.00 -7.74 -25.07
CA VAL A 80 -8.30 -7.21 -26.41
C VAL A 80 -7.04 -6.57 -26.98
N ALA A 81 -6.52 -7.16 -28.04
CA ALA A 81 -5.31 -6.68 -28.70
C ALA A 81 -5.57 -5.31 -29.36
N GLY A 82 -4.65 -4.36 -29.16
CA GLY A 82 -4.78 -3.00 -29.68
C GLY A 82 -5.64 -2.08 -28.82
N SER A 83 -6.07 -2.54 -27.64
CA SER A 83 -6.87 -1.75 -26.69
C SER A 83 -6.11 -1.51 -25.39
N MET A 84 -6.52 -0.49 -24.65
CA MET A 84 -6.01 -0.17 -23.33
C MET A 84 -7.12 0.02 -22.31
N LEU A 85 -6.76 -0.20 -21.05
CA LEU A 85 -7.47 0.30 -19.89
C LEU A 85 -6.70 1.48 -19.29
N VAL A 86 -7.41 2.52 -18.89
CA VAL A 86 -6.85 3.65 -18.13
C VAL A 86 -7.23 3.45 -16.66
N VAL A 87 -6.24 3.20 -15.82
CA VAL A 87 -6.42 2.80 -14.42
C VAL A 87 -5.88 3.86 -13.49
N ASN A 88 -6.68 4.26 -12.52
CA ASN A 88 -6.27 5.21 -11.50
C ASN A 88 -5.34 4.52 -10.50
N THR A 89 -4.14 5.05 -10.25
CA THR A 89 -3.14 4.36 -9.42
C THR A 89 -3.52 4.30 -7.94
N LEU A 90 -4.32 5.28 -7.47
CA LEU A 90 -4.76 5.34 -6.07
C LEU A 90 -5.88 4.33 -5.81
N THR A 91 -6.88 4.32 -6.70
CA THR A 91 -8.10 3.53 -6.48
C THR A 91 -8.06 2.16 -7.14
N GLN A 92 -7.11 1.92 -8.05
CA GLN A 92 -7.07 0.75 -8.95
C GLN A 92 -8.33 0.58 -9.82
N ALA A 93 -9.20 1.60 -9.86
CA ALA A 93 -10.37 1.61 -10.70
C ALA A 93 -10.05 2.00 -12.15
N CYS A 94 -10.84 1.45 -13.06
CA CYS A 94 -10.77 1.75 -14.48
C CYS A 94 -11.68 2.93 -14.83
N LEU A 95 -11.19 3.78 -15.73
CA LEU A 95 -12.00 4.77 -16.40
C LEU A 95 -12.99 4.04 -17.32
N ASN A 96 -14.27 4.10 -16.98
CA ASN A 96 -15.33 3.43 -17.71
C ASN A 96 -16.33 4.45 -18.27
N PHE A 97 -16.97 4.08 -19.36
CA PHE A 97 -17.97 4.83 -20.07
C PHE A 97 -19.28 4.02 -20.20
N ASP A 98 -20.36 4.58 -19.65
CA ASP A 98 -21.69 3.99 -19.64
C ASP A 98 -22.67 4.90 -20.40
N PRO A 99 -22.96 4.61 -21.69
CA PRO A 99 -23.81 5.46 -22.54
C PRO A 99 -25.27 5.50 -22.07
N ARG A 100 -25.66 4.60 -21.15
CA ARG A 100 -27.02 4.55 -20.59
C ARG A 100 -27.24 5.61 -19.51
N ARG A 101 -26.18 6.29 -19.06
CA ARG A 101 -26.28 7.34 -18.04
C ARG A 101 -26.64 8.68 -18.68
N ALA A 102 -27.22 9.56 -17.87
CA ALA A 102 -27.48 10.93 -18.30
C ALA A 102 -26.17 11.65 -18.67
N ALA A 103 -26.25 12.56 -19.64
CA ALA A 103 -25.16 13.48 -19.96
C ALA A 103 -24.65 14.18 -18.69
N GLY A 104 -23.33 14.36 -18.59
CA GLY A 104 -22.61 14.83 -17.41
C GLY A 104 -22.30 13.75 -16.38
N ASN A 105 -22.60 12.48 -16.67
CA ASN A 105 -22.39 11.34 -15.76
C ASN A 105 -22.11 10.03 -16.53
N THR A 106 -21.70 10.11 -17.79
CA THR A 106 -21.43 8.95 -18.64
C THR A 106 -20.06 8.33 -18.37
N VAL A 107 -19.09 9.15 -17.98
CA VAL A 107 -17.75 8.72 -17.59
C VAL A 107 -17.67 8.53 -16.08
N ILE A 108 -17.22 7.36 -15.64
CA ILE A 108 -17.18 6.94 -14.24
C ILE A 108 -15.88 6.19 -13.93
N MET A 109 -15.50 6.17 -12.65
CA MET A 109 -14.53 5.21 -12.14
C MET A 109 -15.26 3.95 -11.68
N PHE A 110 -14.86 2.78 -12.16
CA PHE A 110 -15.50 1.52 -11.81
C PHE A 110 -14.52 0.35 -11.90
N SER A 111 -14.91 -0.82 -11.40
CA SER A 111 -14.08 -2.04 -11.42
C SER A 111 -13.53 -2.35 -12.80
N CYS A 112 -12.25 -2.70 -12.83
CA CYS A 112 -11.60 -3.19 -14.03
C CYS A 112 -12.12 -4.59 -14.39
N GLY A 113 -12.73 -4.75 -15.57
CA GLY A 113 -13.11 -6.07 -16.08
C GLY A 113 -14.27 -6.10 -17.08
N GLY A 114 -14.03 -6.81 -18.19
CA GLY A 114 -15.03 -7.66 -18.86
C GLY A 114 -16.06 -7.03 -19.80
N ARG A 115 -16.06 -5.71 -20.03
CA ARG A 115 -16.95 -5.07 -21.03
C ARG A 115 -16.20 -4.01 -21.83
N ALA A 116 -16.64 -3.79 -23.07
CA ALA A 116 -16.14 -2.73 -23.97
C ALA A 116 -16.29 -1.31 -23.37
N ASP A 117 -17.03 -1.18 -22.27
CA ASP A 117 -17.29 0.04 -21.52
C ASP A 117 -16.02 0.68 -20.93
N GLY A 118 -14.93 -0.07 -20.73
CA GLY A 118 -13.65 0.46 -20.21
C GLY A 118 -12.48 0.41 -21.20
N LEU A 119 -12.72 -0.10 -22.42
CA LEU A 119 -11.67 -0.31 -23.42
C LEU A 119 -11.60 0.87 -24.38
N PHE A 120 -10.38 1.34 -24.61
CA PHE A 120 -10.07 2.39 -25.57
C PHE A 120 -9.03 1.89 -26.57
N PRO A 121 -9.15 2.19 -27.87
CA PRO A 121 -8.09 1.90 -28.83
C PRO A 121 -6.77 2.54 -28.41
N PHE A 122 -5.68 1.79 -28.54
CA PHE A 122 -4.34 2.24 -28.21
C PHE A 122 -3.36 1.96 -29.35
N ASN A 123 -2.71 3.02 -29.82
CA ASN A 123 -1.75 2.96 -30.93
C ASN A 123 -0.29 2.80 -30.46
N GLY A 124 -0.05 2.66 -29.16
CA GLY A 124 1.30 2.53 -28.60
C GLY A 124 2.02 3.84 -28.29
N THR A 125 1.40 5.01 -28.52
CA THR A 125 2.05 6.31 -28.28
C THR A 125 1.50 7.00 -27.03
N SER A 126 2.26 7.97 -26.52
CA SER A 126 1.84 8.81 -25.39
C SER A 126 0.78 9.85 -25.74
N GLY A 127 0.28 9.87 -26.98
CA GLY A 127 -0.65 10.87 -27.48
C GLY A 127 0.02 12.00 -28.29
N PRO A 128 -0.75 13.00 -28.75
CA PRO A 128 -2.16 13.21 -28.40
C PRO A 128 -3.07 12.12 -29.01
N LEU A 129 -4.00 11.60 -28.21
CA LEU A 129 -4.92 10.52 -28.56
C LEU A 129 -6.35 10.88 -28.16
N SER A 130 -7.32 10.56 -29.01
CA SER A 130 -8.73 10.62 -28.64
C SER A 130 -9.17 9.32 -27.97
N LEU A 131 -9.80 9.45 -26.80
CA LEU A 131 -10.35 8.33 -26.06
C LEU A 131 -11.76 8.04 -26.56
N SER A 132 -11.88 7.17 -27.57
CA SER A 132 -13.17 6.67 -28.05
C SER A 132 -13.47 5.31 -27.42
N PRO A 133 -14.50 5.19 -26.56
CA PRO A 133 -14.81 3.92 -25.92
C PRO A 133 -15.38 2.92 -26.94
N GLU A 134 -14.93 1.67 -26.87
CA GLU A 134 -15.28 0.64 -27.86
C GLU A 134 -16.79 0.32 -27.92
N ASN A 135 -17.50 0.50 -26.80
CA ASN A 135 -18.95 0.27 -26.73
C ASN A 135 -19.81 1.39 -27.36
N SER A 136 -19.21 2.50 -27.82
CA SER A 136 -19.92 3.60 -28.45
C SER A 136 -19.11 4.25 -29.58
N PRO A 137 -19.04 3.59 -30.75
CA PRO A 137 -18.31 4.11 -31.90
C PRO A 137 -18.79 5.51 -32.32
N GLY A 138 -17.84 6.41 -32.61
CA GLY A 138 -18.12 7.80 -32.97
C GLY A 138 -18.35 8.74 -31.78
N THR A 139 -18.34 8.20 -30.56
CA THR A 139 -18.29 8.98 -29.32
C THR A 139 -16.85 9.08 -28.83
N CYS A 140 -16.46 10.26 -28.34
CA CYS A 140 -15.16 10.51 -27.74
C CYS A 140 -15.34 11.15 -26.37
N LEU A 141 -14.42 10.88 -25.45
CA LEU A 141 -14.37 11.60 -24.19
C LEU A 141 -13.94 13.04 -24.45
N SER A 142 -14.61 13.99 -23.80
CA SER A 142 -14.38 15.43 -23.93
C SER A 142 -14.45 16.10 -22.58
N VAL A 143 -13.55 17.04 -22.31
CA VAL A 143 -13.69 17.93 -21.17
C VAL A 143 -14.73 19.01 -21.50
N THR A 144 -15.78 19.07 -20.69
CA THR A 144 -16.83 20.09 -20.82
C THR A 144 -16.38 21.44 -20.29
N ALA A 145 -17.09 22.52 -20.64
CA ALA A 145 -16.82 23.87 -20.13
C ALA A 145 -16.93 23.99 -18.60
N SER A 146 -17.59 23.04 -17.93
CA SER A 146 -17.68 22.96 -16.47
C SER A 146 -16.53 22.17 -15.83
N ASN A 147 -15.48 21.82 -16.59
CA ASN A 147 -14.39 20.95 -16.15
C ASN A 147 -14.96 19.62 -15.61
N VAL A 148 -15.75 18.95 -16.43
CA VAL A 148 -16.20 17.58 -16.17
C VAL A 148 -15.85 16.76 -17.40
N LEU A 149 -15.23 15.61 -17.21
CA LEU A 149 -15.01 14.65 -18.30
C LEU A 149 -16.36 13.99 -18.64
N ASP A 150 -16.77 14.11 -19.89
CA ASP A 150 -18.05 13.59 -20.39
C ASP A 150 -17.87 13.12 -21.85
N GLN A 151 -18.97 12.88 -22.55
CA GLN A 151 -18.96 12.49 -23.96
C GLN A 151 -19.26 13.65 -24.92
N ALA A 152 -18.68 13.57 -26.11
CA ALA A 152 -19.07 14.33 -27.28
C ALA A 152 -19.00 13.45 -28.54
N SER A 153 -19.55 13.95 -29.66
CA SER A 153 -19.22 13.36 -30.96
C SER A 153 -17.73 13.57 -31.23
N CYS A 154 -17.07 12.54 -31.74
CA CYS A 154 -15.64 12.61 -32.02
C CYS A 154 -15.32 13.73 -33.02
N ASP A 155 -14.45 14.64 -32.61
CA ASP A 155 -13.88 15.69 -33.44
C ASP A 155 -12.36 15.74 -33.20
N GLY A 156 -11.58 15.30 -34.19
CA GLY A 156 -10.12 15.28 -34.11
C GLY A 156 -9.46 16.67 -34.04
N ALA A 157 -10.22 17.75 -34.30
CA ALA A 157 -9.74 19.12 -34.12
C ALA A 157 -10.03 19.69 -32.72
N ASP A 158 -10.85 19.02 -31.92
CA ASP A 158 -11.22 19.49 -30.58
C ASP A 158 -10.11 19.15 -29.57
N SER A 159 -9.45 20.19 -29.07
CA SER A 159 -8.39 20.05 -28.07
C SER A 159 -8.87 19.50 -26.72
N ASN A 160 -10.18 19.54 -26.46
CA ASN A 160 -10.79 18.92 -25.27
C ASN A 160 -11.00 17.41 -25.40
N GLN A 161 -10.85 16.87 -26.62
CA GLN A 161 -10.96 15.43 -26.93
C GLN A 161 -9.60 14.78 -27.20
N SER A 162 -8.52 15.49 -26.92
CA SER A 162 -7.15 15.11 -27.27
C SER A 162 -6.28 15.00 -26.02
N PHE A 163 -5.88 13.78 -25.66
CA PHE A 163 -5.24 13.44 -24.38
C PHE A 163 -3.80 12.95 -24.58
N THR A 164 -2.92 13.34 -23.66
CA THR A 164 -1.50 12.96 -23.64
C THR A 164 -1.15 12.33 -22.29
N PHE A 165 -0.53 11.16 -22.34
CA PHE A 165 -0.01 10.43 -21.19
C PHE A 165 1.42 10.90 -20.86
N GLY A 166 1.70 11.21 -19.60
CA GLY A 166 3.03 11.58 -19.13
C GLY A 166 3.45 13.05 -19.36
N ALA A 167 2.59 13.88 -19.94
CA ALA A 167 2.88 15.31 -20.09
C ALA A 167 2.53 16.07 -18.81
N SER A 168 3.55 16.57 -18.10
CA SER A 168 3.40 17.50 -16.97
C SER A 168 2.82 18.83 -17.44
N SER A 169 1.90 19.42 -16.67
CA SER A 169 1.34 20.75 -16.94
C SER A 169 2.39 21.85 -16.73
N ALA A 170 3.34 21.98 -17.65
CA ALA A 170 4.28 23.09 -17.73
C ALA A 170 4.38 23.55 -19.18
N ALA A 171 4.21 24.85 -19.38
CA ALA A 171 4.32 25.51 -20.67
C ALA A 171 5.67 25.20 -21.36
N ALA A 172 5.62 25.11 -22.69
CA ALA A 172 6.67 24.65 -23.59
C ALA A 172 8.03 25.40 -23.50
N SER A 173 9.12 24.63 -23.58
CA SER A 173 10.28 24.88 -24.48
C SER A 173 11.29 23.71 -24.44
N PRO A 174 12.16 23.55 -25.46
CA PRO A 174 12.22 22.31 -26.24
C PRO A 174 13.25 21.29 -25.79
N ALA A 175 13.01 20.09 -26.31
CA ALA A 175 13.80 18.86 -26.33
C ALA A 175 15.31 18.97 -26.14
N VAL A 176 15.84 18.06 -25.31
CA VAL A 176 17.08 17.36 -25.62
C VAL A 176 16.79 15.87 -25.57
N SER A 177 16.72 15.30 -26.77
CA SER A 177 16.71 13.86 -27.02
C SER A 177 18.08 13.29 -26.67
N ASP A 178 18.13 12.11 -26.03
CA ASP A 178 19.18 11.13 -26.34
C ASP A 178 18.71 9.70 -26.05
N PRO A 179 19.20 8.71 -26.83
CA PRO A 179 18.48 7.47 -27.10
C PRO A 179 18.81 6.33 -26.15
N VAL A 180 17.81 5.47 -25.93
CA VAL A 180 17.96 4.17 -25.26
C VAL A 180 18.65 3.19 -26.21
N ALA A 181 19.85 2.75 -25.84
CA ALA A 181 20.53 1.64 -26.50
C ALA A 181 19.96 0.30 -25.99
N SER A 182 19.34 -0.42 -26.91
CA SER A 182 18.87 -1.80 -26.78
C SER A 182 20.04 -2.78 -26.67
N VAL A 183 20.05 -3.61 -25.62
CA VAL A 183 20.98 -4.73 -25.48
C VAL A 183 20.21 -6.04 -25.69
N THR A 184 20.53 -6.70 -26.80
CA THR A 184 20.07 -8.03 -27.18
C THR A 184 20.82 -9.07 -26.36
N SER A 185 20.11 -9.93 -25.62
CA SER A 185 20.70 -11.11 -24.96
C SER A 185 20.19 -12.39 -25.60
N THR A 186 21.10 -13.07 -26.29
CA THR A 186 20.96 -14.40 -26.89
C THR A 186 20.96 -15.50 -25.83
N LEU A 187 19.94 -16.36 -25.84
CA LEU A 187 19.87 -17.58 -25.04
C LEU A 187 20.31 -18.79 -25.87
N THR A 188 21.33 -19.50 -25.40
CA THR A 188 21.72 -20.84 -25.87
C THR A 188 22.00 -21.74 -24.67
N GLY A 189 21.36 -22.92 -24.64
CA GLY A 189 21.98 -24.15 -24.15
C GLY A 189 21.63 -24.63 -22.72
N ALA A 190 20.76 -25.64 -22.65
CA ALA A 190 20.49 -26.59 -21.55
C ALA A 190 21.75 -27.43 -21.16
N PRO A 191 21.75 -28.43 -20.21
CA PRO A 191 20.60 -29.19 -19.69
C PRO A 191 20.59 -29.69 -18.21
N SER A 192 19.37 -30.11 -17.82
CA SER A 192 18.95 -31.30 -17.05
C SER A 192 19.77 -31.82 -15.85
N SER A 193 19.09 -32.02 -14.72
CA SER A 193 19.17 -33.26 -13.94
C SER A 193 17.89 -33.54 -13.14
N LYS A 194 17.36 -34.76 -13.33
CA LYS A 194 16.29 -35.42 -12.58
C LYS A 194 16.75 -35.76 -11.15
N ALA A 195 15.81 -35.72 -10.20
CA ALA A 195 15.78 -36.68 -9.11
C ALA A 195 14.36 -36.85 -8.55
N THR A 196 13.87 -38.08 -8.68
CA THR A 196 12.68 -38.68 -8.08
C THR A 196 13.06 -39.28 -6.73
N VAL A 197 12.30 -39.07 -5.63
CA VAL A 197 11.87 -40.13 -4.69
C VAL A 197 10.67 -39.64 -3.83
N SER A 198 9.63 -40.47 -3.74
CA SER A 198 8.63 -40.55 -2.65
C SER A 198 8.77 -41.97 -2.06
N PRO A 199 8.40 -42.27 -0.80
CA PRO A 199 7.00 -42.54 -0.49
C PRO A 199 6.52 -42.16 0.93
N ALA A 200 5.20 -42.28 1.08
CA ALA A 200 4.37 -42.08 2.25
C ALA A 200 4.62 -43.02 3.44
N ILE A 201 4.18 -42.60 4.62
CA ILE A 201 3.82 -43.46 5.75
C ILE A 201 2.53 -42.96 6.40
N THR A 202 1.64 -43.93 6.60
CA THR A 202 0.26 -43.91 7.14
C THR A 202 0.19 -44.03 8.66
N SER A 203 -0.68 -43.21 9.30
CA SER A 203 -1.60 -43.48 10.44
C SER A 203 -1.02 -43.96 11.81
N PRO A 204 -1.73 -43.82 12.97
CA PRO A 204 -3.19 -43.75 13.15
C PRO A 204 -3.77 -42.70 14.13
N LEU A 205 -5.11 -42.69 14.15
CA LEU A 205 -6.03 -41.91 14.97
C LEU A 205 -5.89 -42.16 16.48
N ASN A 206 -6.01 -41.09 17.27
CA ASN A 206 -6.52 -41.16 18.65
C ASN A 206 -7.39 -39.92 18.95
N SER A 207 -8.71 -40.11 19.00
CA SER A 207 -9.64 -39.22 19.69
C SER A 207 -9.70 -39.57 21.17
N PRO A 208 -10.00 -38.58 22.04
CA PRO A 208 -11.15 -38.75 22.91
C PRO A 208 -12.09 -37.53 22.94
N ALA A 209 -13.28 -37.81 23.44
CA ALA A 209 -14.51 -37.04 23.29
C ALA A 209 -14.69 -35.87 24.28
N SER A 210 -15.54 -34.93 23.83
CA SER A 210 -16.49 -34.09 24.56
C SER A 210 -16.18 -33.64 25.99
N GLN A 211 -15.91 -32.34 26.14
CA GLN A 211 -16.51 -31.54 27.21
C GLN A 211 -16.98 -30.18 26.65
N SER A 212 -18.21 -29.84 27.00
CA SER A 212 -18.93 -28.63 26.61
C SER A 212 -18.31 -27.38 27.27
N PRO A 213 -18.02 -26.29 26.54
CA PRO A 213 -17.71 -25.02 27.20
C PRO A 213 -18.97 -24.18 27.43
N VAL A 214 -19.06 -23.74 28.68
CA VAL A 214 -19.94 -22.70 29.20
C VAL A 214 -19.70 -21.40 28.44
N ALA A 215 -20.78 -20.76 27.99
CA ALA A 215 -20.74 -19.46 27.33
C ALA A 215 -20.21 -18.39 28.31
N VAL A 216 -19.02 -17.85 28.02
CA VAL A 216 -18.52 -16.61 28.59
C VAL A 216 -18.46 -15.60 27.46
N THR A 217 -19.31 -14.59 27.53
CA THR A 217 -19.36 -13.44 26.64
C THR A 217 -18.07 -12.63 26.83
N GLN A 218 -17.12 -12.72 25.90
CA GLN A 218 -15.95 -11.84 25.83
C GLN A 218 -15.99 -11.02 24.54
N ALA A 219 -15.80 -9.71 24.71
CA ALA A 219 -15.58 -8.77 23.62
C ALA A 219 -14.17 -8.99 23.06
N SER A 220 -14.10 -9.66 21.91
CA SER A 220 -12.92 -9.74 21.05
C SER A 220 -12.87 -8.47 20.21
N SER A 221 -11.84 -7.64 20.39
CA SER A 221 -11.49 -6.61 19.41
C SER A 221 -10.53 -7.21 18.39
N ALA A 222 -11.03 -8.15 17.59
CA ALA A 222 -10.45 -8.41 16.27
C ALA A 222 -10.71 -7.17 15.40
N ILE A 223 -9.79 -6.78 14.52
CA ILE A 223 -10.23 -6.02 13.34
C ILE A 223 -11.23 -6.95 12.65
N PRO A 224 -12.50 -6.55 12.51
CA PRO A 224 -13.46 -7.42 11.86
C PRO A 224 -13.00 -7.60 10.42
N THR A 225 -12.90 -8.86 9.98
CA THR A 225 -12.74 -9.23 8.57
C THR A 225 -14.02 -8.93 7.75
N GLY A 226 -14.90 -8.09 8.30
CA GLY A 226 -16.10 -7.53 7.70
C GLY A 226 -16.20 -6.05 8.07
N ASP A 227 -16.57 -5.25 7.08
CA ASP A 227 -16.73 -3.80 7.11
C ASP A 227 -17.28 -3.23 8.45
N PRO A 228 -16.49 -2.51 9.27
CA PRO A 228 -17.08 -1.51 10.13
C PRO A 228 -17.47 -0.34 9.23
N THR A 229 -18.76 -0.23 8.93
CA THR A 229 -19.41 0.94 8.29
C THR A 229 -19.20 2.28 9.02
N SER A 230 -18.39 2.28 10.09
CA SER A 230 -17.97 3.44 10.88
C SER A 230 -16.47 3.68 10.68
N PRO A 231 -16.03 4.94 10.43
CA PRO A 231 -14.62 5.30 10.41
C PRO A 231 -13.94 4.76 11.67
N LEU A 232 -12.84 4.02 11.52
CA LEU A 232 -12.11 3.46 12.64
C LEU A 232 -11.24 4.55 13.24
N PRO A 233 -11.59 5.09 14.43
CA PRO A 233 -10.80 6.15 15.03
C PRO A 233 -9.42 5.61 15.38
N VAL A 234 -8.41 6.45 15.20
CA VAL A 234 -7.06 6.18 15.70
C VAL A 234 -6.75 7.12 16.86
N SER A 235 -5.93 6.65 17.80
CA SER A 235 -5.65 7.41 19.02
C SER A 235 -4.63 8.53 18.82
N ARG A 236 -3.89 8.55 17.69
CA ARG A 236 -2.92 9.61 17.35
C ARG A 236 -3.33 10.40 16.11
N ALA A 237 -2.34 11.03 15.48
CA ALA A 237 -2.53 11.98 14.39
C ALA A 237 -3.40 11.40 13.26
N GLY A 238 -4.24 12.25 12.68
CA GLY A 238 -5.14 11.89 11.58
C GLY A 238 -6.54 11.47 12.02
N GLY A 239 -6.75 11.09 13.29
CA GLY A 239 -8.07 10.91 13.92
C GLY A 239 -8.86 9.68 13.45
N VAL A 240 -8.69 9.26 12.20
CA VAL A 240 -9.27 8.05 11.59
C VAL A 240 -8.17 7.33 10.82
N LEU A 241 -8.22 6.00 10.81
CA LEU A 241 -7.34 5.17 9.99
C LEU A 241 -7.53 5.47 8.49
N ASP A 242 -6.43 5.68 7.78
CA ASP A 242 -6.40 5.70 6.31
C ASP A 242 -5.77 4.39 5.82
N PRO A 243 -6.57 3.44 5.33
CA PRO A 243 -6.05 2.14 4.89
C PRO A 243 -5.06 2.25 3.74
N SER A 244 -5.18 3.24 2.85
CA SER A 244 -4.28 3.39 1.70
C SER A 244 -2.93 3.92 2.16
N ALA A 245 -2.93 4.94 3.02
CA ALA A 245 -1.70 5.48 3.58
C ALA A 245 -1.02 4.46 4.52
N ALA A 246 -1.79 3.63 5.22
CA ALA A 246 -1.26 2.53 6.02
C ALA A 246 -0.63 1.43 5.15
N ALA A 247 -1.26 1.07 4.03
CA ALA A 247 -0.74 0.07 3.10
C ALA A 247 0.53 0.54 2.36
N GLU A 248 0.61 1.82 2.00
CA GLU A 248 1.83 2.42 1.44
C GLU A 248 2.95 2.42 2.48
N ALA A 249 2.66 2.92 3.69
CA ALA A 249 3.63 3.03 4.76
C ALA A 249 4.14 1.67 5.28
N ASN A 250 3.33 0.61 5.17
CA ASN A 250 3.67 -0.73 5.65
C ASN A 250 3.53 -1.76 4.53
N ALA A 251 4.12 -1.46 3.37
CA ALA A 251 4.12 -2.38 2.24
C ALA A 251 4.84 -3.70 2.57
N VAL A 252 4.30 -4.81 2.08
CA VAL A 252 4.92 -6.13 2.24
C VAL A 252 6.27 -6.18 1.52
N ASP A 253 7.31 -6.59 2.24
CA ASP A 253 8.61 -6.89 1.66
C ASP A 253 8.63 -8.30 1.07
N ASN A 254 8.40 -8.40 -0.24
CA ASN A 254 8.42 -9.68 -0.96
C ASN A 254 9.81 -10.32 -1.07
N THR A 255 10.87 -9.62 -0.65
CA THR A 255 12.24 -10.16 -0.59
C THR A 255 12.61 -10.68 0.81
N ALA A 256 11.70 -10.53 1.78
CA ALA A 256 11.94 -10.91 3.16
C ALA A 256 12.09 -12.43 3.32
N VAL A 257 13.21 -12.84 3.94
CA VAL A 257 13.42 -14.21 4.42
C VAL A 257 13.03 -14.25 5.89
N LYS A 258 12.05 -15.10 6.21
CA LYS A 258 11.50 -15.27 7.56
C LYS A 258 12.13 -16.49 8.23
N ALA A 259 12.77 -16.30 9.38
CA ALA A 259 13.17 -17.41 10.25
C ALA A 259 11.96 -18.01 10.96
N PHE A 260 10.99 -17.16 11.33
CA PHE A 260 9.70 -17.55 11.88
C PHE A 260 8.61 -16.69 11.25
N SER A 261 7.43 -17.27 11.07
CA SER A 261 6.28 -16.54 10.56
C SER A 261 5.05 -16.78 11.43
N SER A 262 4.29 -15.72 11.69
CA SER A 262 3.08 -15.74 12.51
C SER A 262 3.28 -16.43 13.86
N VAL A 263 4.37 -16.09 14.55
CA VAL A 263 4.71 -16.59 15.90
C VAL A 263 4.30 -15.58 16.96
N ALA A 264 4.08 -16.06 18.19
CA ALA A 264 3.94 -15.18 19.34
C ALA A 264 5.29 -14.99 20.04
N LEU A 265 5.48 -13.81 20.62
CA LEU A 265 6.66 -13.47 21.43
C LEU A 265 6.24 -13.36 22.89
N LYS A 266 6.66 -14.32 23.72
CA LYS A 266 6.30 -14.41 25.14
C LYS A 266 7.42 -13.93 26.04
N ASP A 267 7.13 -13.00 26.95
CA ASP A 267 8.09 -12.59 27.97
C ASP A 267 8.25 -13.65 29.07
N ALA A 268 9.13 -13.39 30.04
CA ALA A 268 9.36 -14.27 31.17
C ALA A 268 8.14 -14.42 32.11
N SER A 269 7.19 -13.49 32.08
CA SER A 269 5.94 -13.57 32.84
C SER A 269 4.85 -14.39 32.14
N GLY A 270 5.09 -14.79 30.88
CA GLY A 270 4.16 -15.56 30.06
C GLY A 270 3.16 -14.70 29.28
N GLN A 271 3.34 -13.38 29.26
CA GLN A 271 2.55 -12.44 28.47
C GLN A 271 3.08 -12.33 27.05
N CYS A 272 2.19 -12.15 26.09
CA CYS A 272 2.52 -12.01 24.68
C CYS A 272 2.65 -10.54 24.28
N LEU A 273 3.64 -10.26 23.44
CA LEU A 273 3.77 -8.97 22.77
C LEU A 273 2.54 -8.74 21.88
N PHE A 274 1.95 -7.55 22.00
CA PHE A 274 0.67 -7.18 21.39
C PHE A 274 0.74 -5.78 20.79
N ILE A 275 -0.01 -5.57 19.71
CA ILE A 275 -0.34 -4.24 19.19
C ILE A 275 -1.84 -4.01 19.09
N ASP A 276 -2.25 -2.78 19.37
CA ASP A 276 -3.54 -2.26 18.93
C ASP A 276 -3.34 -1.48 17.63
N PRO A 277 -3.79 -1.98 16.46
CA PRO A 277 -3.60 -1.32 15.17
C PRO A 277 -4.28 0.04 15.06
N THR A 278 -5.15 0.39 16.00
CA THR A 278 -5.81 1.71 16.08
C THR A 278 -5.09 2.68 17.02
N ALA A 279 -4.09 2.22 17.76
CA ALA A 279 -3.37 3.06 18.73
C ALA A 279 -2.24 3.92 18.09
N GLY A 280 -2.12 3.87 16.76
CA GLY A 280 -1.17 4.64 15.96
C GLY A 280 -1.78 5.92 15.40
N ASP A 281 -1.11 6.46 14.38
CA ASP A 281 -1.65 7.49 13.49
C ASP A 281 -2.46 6.88 12.34
N PHE A 282 -2.94 7.73 11.43
CA PHE A 282 -3.73 7.32 10.26
C PHE A 282 -3.02 6.33 9.33
N ARG A 283 -1.69 6.18 9.42
CA ARG A 283 -0.88 5.23 8.64
C ARG A 283 -0.53 3.97 9.43
N GLN A 284 -1.09 3.79 10.62
CA GLN A 284 -0.68 2.75 11.57
C GLN A 284 0.78 2.88 12.02
N ASN A 285 1.36 4.07 11.89
CA ASN A 285 2.65 4.37 12.48
C ASN A 285 2.48 4.80 13.94
N LEU A 286 3.57 4.69 14.71
CA LEU A 286 3.62 5.12 16.10
C LEU A 286 2.69 4.31 17.03
N ILE A 287 2.28 3.09 16.65
CA ILE A 287 1.47 2.22 17.53
C ILE A 287 2.33 1.84 18.75
N PRO A 288 1.93 2.14 19.98
CA PRO A 288 2.63 1.66 21.16
C PRO A 288 2.58 0.14 21.29
N MET A 289 3.67 -0.44 21.78
CA MET A 289 3.75 -1.88 22.06
C MET A 289 3.32 -2.19 23.49
N THR A 290 2.53 -3.24 23.67
CA THR A 290 2.10 -3.70 25.01
C THR A 290 2.31 -5.19 25.19
N LEU A 291 2.25 -5.63 26.44
CA LEU A 291 2.19 -7.05 26.79
C LEU A 291 0.80 -7.37 27.32
N GLN A 292 0.24 -8.47 26.86
CA GLN A 292 -1.10 -8.93 27.25
C GLN A 292 -1.12 -10.44 27.48
N ALA A 293 -2.22 -10.94 28.03
CA ALA A 293 -2.44 -12.39 28.08
C ALA A 293 -2.42 -12.95 26.66
N CYS A 294 -1.74 -14.07 26.46
CA CYS A 294 -1.67 -14.70 25.16
C CYS A 294 -3.04 -15.23 24.74
N ASP A 295 -3.53 -14.81 23.58
CA ASP A 295 -4.86 -15.16 23.07
C ASP A 295 -4.84 -15.75 21.65
N GLY A 296 -3.66 -15.81 21.01
CA GLY A 296 -3.49 -16.33 19.66
C GLY A 296 -4.06 -15.41 18.58
N SER A 297 -4.42 -14.17 18.92
CA SER A 297 -4.90 -13.18 17.96
C SER A 297 -3.80 -12.73 17.00
N GLN A 298 -4.20 -12.21 15.85
CA GLN A 298 -3.27 -11.61 14.88
C GLN A 298 -2.54 -10.38 15.44
N ASN A 299 -3.08 -9.74 16.47
CA ASN A 299 -2.44 -8.65 17.20
C ASN A 299 -1.19 -9.10 17.97
N GLN A 300 -1.03 -10.41 18.17
CA GLN A 300 0.10 -11.05 18.83
C GLN A 300 0.97 -11.87 17.86
N ALA A 301 0.71 -11.77 16.55
CA ALA A 301 1.40 -12.52 15.52
C ALA A 301 2.55 -11.72 14.90
N TRP A 302 3.73 -12.32 14.90
CA TRP A 302 4.99 -11.70 14.51
C TRP A 302 5.70 -12.54 13.46
N ASP A 303 6.31 -11.87 12.48
CA ASP A 303 7.30 -12.45 11.59
C ASP A 303 8.70 -12.02 12.04
N ILE A 304 9.62 -12.97 12.10
CA ILE A 304 11.03 -12.73 12.43
C ILE A 304 11.83 -12.79 11.14
N VAL A 305 12.23 -11.63 10.62
CA VAL A 305 12.82 -11.47 9.28
C VAL A 305 14.33 -11.32 9.40
N THR A 306 15.09 -12.27 8.87
CA THR A 306 16.57 -12.31 8.93
C THR A 306 17.26 -11.62 7.76
N SER A 307 16.55 -11.42 6.64
CA SER A 307 17.04 -10.60 5.52
C SER A 307 15.88 -10.12 4.65
N GLY A 308 16.10 -9.07 3.85
CA GLY A 308 15.12 -8.49 2.93
C GLY A 308 15.52 -7.07 2.50
N LYS A 309 14.63 -6.35 1.82
CA LYS A 309 14.79 -4.93 1.45
C LYS A 309 15.15 -4.09 2.68
N HIS A 310 14.52 -4.42 3.81
CA HIS A 310 14.66 -3.66 5.05
C HIS A 310 15.67 -4.24 6.04
N ASN A 311 16.34 -5.34 5.69
CA ASN A 311 17.42 -5.93 6.50
C ASN A 311 18.51 -6.56 5.62
N ASN A 312 19.69 -5.92 5.59
CA ASN A 312 20.88 -6.45 4.94
C ASN A 312 22.03 -6.72 5.94
N VAL A 313 21.73 -6.78 7.24
CA VAL A 313 22.71 -6.93 8.32
C VAL A 313 22.65 -8.36 8.85
N ALA A 314 23.74 -9.10 8.65
CA ALA A 314 23.85 -10.47 9.15
C ALA A 314 23.88 -10.50 10.68
N GLY A 315 23.21 -11.49 11.28
CA GLY A 315 23.13 -11.63 12.73
C GLY A 315 22.10 -10.71 13.39
N SER A 316 21.27 -10.04 12.58
CA SER A 316 20.19 -9.16 13.04
C SER A 316 18.87 -9.50 12.37
N VAL A 317 17.77 -9.18 13.05
CA VAL A 317 16.41 -9.39 12.55
C VAL A 317 15.57 -8.13 12.65
N LEU A 318 14.54 -8.07 11.81
CA LEU A 318 13.36 -7.25 12.06
C LEU A 318 12.31 -8.10 12.78
N VAL A 319 11.63 -7.49 13.75
CA VAL A 319 10.40 -8.03 14.33
C VAL A 319 9.24 -7.32 13.67
N VAL A 320 8.53 -8.02 12.78
CA VAL A 320 7.50 -7.46 11.91
C VAL A 320 6.12 -7.93 12.38
N SER A 321 5.16 -7.03 12.47
CA SER A 321 3.76 -7.39 12.73
C SER A 321 3.19 -8.15 11.55
N SER A 322 2.71 -9.38 11.74
CA SER A 322 2.04 -10.13 10.67
C SER A 322 0.70 -9.47 10.27
N LEU A 323 0.08 -8.72 11.18
CA LEU A 323 -1.19 -8.02 10.95
C LEU A 323 -1.03 -6.73 10.13
N THR A 324 -0.05 -5.90 10.49
CA THR A 324 0.09 -4.54 9.93
C THR A 324 1.31 -4.37 9.03
N GLN A 325 2.22 -5.34 8.99
CA GLN A 325 3.49 -5.30 8.23
C GLN A 325 4.47 -4.19 8.68
N GLY A 326 4.17 -3.47 9.75
CA GLY A 326 5.11 -2.55 10.38
C GLY A 326 6.24 -3.30 11.10
N CYS A 327 7.33 -2.58 11.36
CA CYS A 327 8.48 -3.05 12.12
C CYS A 327 8.50 -2.49 13.56
N LEU A 328 8.87 -3.32 14.52
CA LEU A 328 9.22 -2.88 15.86
C LEU A 328 10.38 -1.88 15.79
N ASN A 329 10.19 -0.70 16.35
CA ASN A 329 11.12 0.42 16.27
C ASN A 329 11.37 1.03 17.65
N PHE A 330 12.65 1.29 17.96
CA PHE A 330 13.07 2.04 19.13
C PHE A 330 13.50 3.46 18.77
N ASP A 331 12.81 4.45 19.34
CA ASP A 331 13.15 5.87 19.23
C ASP A 331 13.39 6.49 20.63
N PRO A 332 14.65 6.70 21.04
CA PRO A 332 14.98 7.25 22.36
C PRO A 332 14.58 8.72 22.54
N ARG A 333 14.16 9.40 21.47
CA ARG A 333 13.73 10.81 21.52
C ARG A 333 12.29 10.95 22.02
N ARG A 334 11.55 9.84 22.11
CA ARG A 334 10.17 9.80 22.57
C ARG A 334 10.11 9.83 24.10
N ALA A 335 8.94 10.18 24.63
CA ALA A 335 8.71 10.09 26.06
C ALA A 335 8.71 8.63 26.54
N ALA A 336 9.05 8.43 27.82
CA ALA A 336 8.91 7.13 28.47
C ALA A 336 7.47 6.59 28.31
N GLY A 337 7.34 5.30 28.08
CA GLY A 337 6.11 4.61 27.71
C GLY A 337 5.76 4.70 26.21
N ASP A 338 6.56 5.38 25.41
CA ASP A 338 6.35 5.60 23.98
C ASP A 338 7.65 5.56 23.15
N THR A 339 8.72 5.03 23.74
CA THR A 339 10.03 4.86 23.08
C THR A 339 10.05 3.64 22.15
N VAL A 340 9.16 2.68 22.36
CA VAL A 340 9.02 1.48 21.55
C VAL A 340 7.66 1.46 20.87
N ILE A 341 7.68 1.40 19.54
CA ILE A 341 6.50 1.56 18.69
C ILE A 341 6.57 0.65 17.47
N MET A 342 5.42 0.39 16.87
CA MET A 342 5.34 -0.05 15.48
C MET A 342 5.56 1.14 14.55
N PHE A 343 6.40 0.95 13.54
CA PHE A 343 6.67 1.96 12.53
C PHE A 343 6.98 1.29 11.19
N SER A 344 6.72 1.99 10.09
CA SER A 344 7.11 1.62 8.74
C SER A 344 8.53 1.04 8.71
N CYS A 345 8.68 -0.15 8.13
CA CYS A 345 9.97 -0.79 7.98
C CYS A 345 10.93 0.09 7.16
N GLY A 346 12.20 0.14 7.58
CA GLY A 346 13.21 1.04 7.04
C GLY A 346 13.27 2.44 7.67
N GLY A 347 12.44 2.71 8.68
CA GLY A 347 12.56 3.89 9.55
C GLY A 347 12.02 5.20 8.98
N ARG A 348 11.34 5.17 7.83
CA ARG A 348 10.69 6.33 7.22
C ARG A 348 9.18 6.14 7.17
N ALA A 349 8.42 7.18 7.51
CA ALA A 349 6.98 7.12 7.79
C ALA A 349 6.09 6.75 6.58
N ASP A 350 6.67 6.68 5.40
CA ASP A 350 6.05 6.33 4.11
C ASP A 350 6.54 4.95 3.59
N GLY A 351 7.42 4.25 4.32
CA GLY A 351 7.89 2.91 3.95
C GLY A 351 8.93 2.87 2.83
N ASP A 352 9.43 4.04 2.38
CA ASP A 352 10.47 4.13 1.34
C ASP A 352 11.89 3.86 1.88
N GLY A 353 12.03 3.76 3.21
CA GLY A 353 13.29 3.52 3.88
C GLY A 353 13.93 2.19 3.49
N LEU A 354 15.24 2.09 3.68
CA LEU A 354 15.99 0.85 3.48
C LEU A 354 16.19 0.17 4.84
N VAL A 355 17.38 0.31 5.41
CA VAL A 355 17.79 -0.33 6.67
C VAL A 355 18.06 0.74 7.71
N THR A 356 17.58 0.54 8.94
CA THR A 356 17.81 1.44 10.07
C THR A 356 18.16 0.64 11.32
N THR A 357 19.14 1.11 12.08
CA THR A 357 19.58 0.46 13.33
C THR A 357 18.55 0.58 14.46
N SER A 358 17.52 1.42 14.30
CA SER A 358 16.40 1.54 15.25
C SER A 358 15.40 0.37 15.20
N GLN A 359 15.47 -0.46 14.16
CA GLN A 359 14.54 -1.59 13.94
C GLN A 359 15.25 -2.95 13.92
N LEU A 360 16.58 -2.97 14.02
CA LEU A 360 17.38 -4.18 14.00
C LEU A 360 17.66 -4.66 15.42
N PHE A 361 17.49 -5.96 15.63
CA PHE A 361 17.73 -6.65 16.89
C PHE A 361 18.68 -7.83 16.67
N PRO A 362 19.72 -8.03 17.50
CA PRO A 362 20.62 -9.17 17.40
C PRO A 362 19.86 -10.49 17.49
N PHE A 363 20.15 -11.40 16.58
CA PHE A 363 19.52 -12.72 16.55
C PHE A 363 20.42 -13.72 15.82
N THR A 364 20.65 -14.87 16.46
CA THR A 364 21.35 -15.99 15.82
C THR A 364 20.32 -17.00 15.32
N GLU A 365 20.43 -17.39 14.06
CA GLU A 365 19.51 -18.35 13.45
C GLU A 365 19.45 -19.66 14.25
N GLY A 366 18.24 -20.20 14.40
CA GLY A 366 17.97 -21.40 15.21
C GLY A 366 17.71 -21.10 16.70
N GLN A 367 17.91 -19.87 17.19
CA GLN A 367 17.48 -19.50 18.54
C GLN A 367 15.95 -19.47 18.63
N THR A 368 15.41 -19.90 19.77
CA THR A 368 13.97 -19.87 20.08
C THR A 368 13.62 -18.75 21.06
N SER A 369 14.54 -17.83 21.28
CA SER A 369 14.35 -16.64 22.12
C SER A 369 15.10 -15.47 21.51
N ILE A 370 14.56 -14.27 21.64
CA ILE A 370 15.14 -13.03 21.16
C ILE A 370 15.34 -12.06 22.32
N LEU A 371 16.53 -11.49 22.43
CA LEU A 371 16.78 -10.33 23.28
C LEU A 371 16.43 -9.09 22.45
N LEU A 372 15.44 -8.32 22.88
CA LEU A 372 15.09 -7.07 22.19
C LEU A 372 16.06 -5.95 22.60
N ALA A 373 17.32 -6.04 22.16
CA ALA A 373 18.32 -5.00 22.29
C ALA A 373 18.48 -4.29 20.93
N PRO A 374 17.86 -3.11 20.70
CA PRO A 374 17.93 -2.46 19.41
C PRO A 374 19.37 -2.01 19.11
N GLU A 375 19.83 -2.12 17.86
CA GLU A 375 21.21 -1.81 17.49
C GLU A 375 21.60 -0.36 17.79
N ASN A 376 20.70 0.61 17.59
CA ASN A 376 20.93 2.01 17.99
C ASN A 376 21.01 2.23 19.51
N GLY A 377 20.71 1.21 20.31
CA GLY A 377 20.92 1.15 21.76
C GLY A 377 22.32 0.67 22.17
N ASN A 378 23.17 0.26 21.22
CA ASN A 378 24.58 -0.12 21.43
C ASN A 378 24.81 -1.09 22.60
N ASN A 379 23.94 -2.10 22.77
CA ASN A 379 23.95 -3.07 23.88
C ASN A 379 23.81 -2.46 25.29
N ALA A 380 23.57 -1.15 25.40
CA ALA A 380 23.28 -0.47 26.66
C ALA A 380 21.78 -0.43 26.95
N THR A 381 20.96 -0.40 25.89
CA THR A 381 19.50 -0.35 25.97
C THR A 381 18.88 -1.68 25.53
N CYS A 382 17.97 -2.19 26.35
CA CYS A 382 17.14 -3.35 26.08
C CYS A 382 15.67 -2.96 26.23
N LEU A 383 14.77 -3.68 25.58
CA LEU A 383 13.33 -3.43 25.65
C LEU A 383 12.68 -4.44 26.60
N ALA A 384 11.91 -3.93 27.56
CA ALA A 384 11.22 -4.76 28.55
C ALA A 384 9.87 -4.13 28.94
N ALA A 385 8.99 -4.94 29.52
CA ALA A 385 7.73 -4.43 30.05
C ALA A 385 7.99 -3.43 31.18
N ASN A 386 7.40 -2.24 31.09
CA ASN A 386 7.37 -1.29 32.19
C ASN A 386 6.21 -1.60 33.14
N ALA A 387 6.15 -0.88 34.26
CA ALA A 387 5.11 -1.09 35.28
C ALA A 387 3.66 -0.89 34.78
N ALA A 388 3.47 -0.23 33.62
CA ALA A 388 2.18 -0.02 32.99
C ALA A 388 1.84 -1.09 31.93
N GLY A 389 2.67 -2.14 31.78
CA GLY A 389 2.48 -3.20 30.80
C GLY A 389 2.78 -2.79 29.35
N LYS A 390 3.47 -1.66 29.14
CA LYS A 390 3.99 -1.25 27.83
C LYS A 390 5.40 -1.76 27.65
N LEU A 391 5.77 -2.14 26.44
CA LEU A 391 7.18 -2.37 26.12
C LEU A 391 7.88 -1.01 26.04
N ASP A 392 9.01 -0.88 26.72
CA ASP A 392 9.74 0.38 26.84
C ASP A 392 11.24 0.12 27.00
N SER A 393 12.05 1.17 26.88
CA SER A 393 13.50 1.06 27.07
C SER A 393 13.89 0.91 28.55
N THR A 394 14.84 0.02 28.80
CA THR A 394 15.54 -0.15 30.08
C THR A 394 17.02 -0.38 29.82
N THR A 395 17.85 -0.35 30.86
CA THR A 395 19.26 -0.74 30.76
C THR A 395 19.35 -2.26 30.55
N CYS A 396 20.19 -2.70 29.62
CA CYS A 396 20.46 -4.13 29.45
C CYS A 396 21.04 -4.74 30.73
N SER A 397 20.45 -5.86 31.16
CA SER A 397 20.84 -6.59 32.37
C SER A 397 21.80 -7.73 32.04
N SER A 398 22.63 -8.11 33.02
CA SER A 398 23.43 -9.35 32.92
C SER A 398 22.56 -10.60 33.02
N ASP A 399 21.42 -10.51 33.73
CA ASP A 399 20.33 -11.48 33.67
C ASP A 399 19.28 -10.96 32.69
N THR A 400 19.35 -11.47 31.46
CA THR A 400 18.50 -11.04 30.34
C THR A 400 17.13 -11.68 30.33
N SER A 401 16.79 -12.54 31.30
CA SER A 401 15.53 -13.30 31.32
C SER A 401 14.30 -12.40 31.18
N SER A 402 14.22 -11.33 31.97
CA SER A 402 13.15 -10.31 31.93
C SER A 402 13.14 -9.41 30.69
N GLN A 403 14.16 -9.51 29.84
CA GLN A 403 14.37 -8.70 28.63
C GLN A 403 14.31 -9.56 27.36
N SER A 404 14.19 -10.89 27.53
CA SER A 404 14.14 -11.87 26.46
C SER A 404 12.71 -12.32 26.20
N PHE A 405 12.41 -12.62 24.94
CA PHE A 405 11.11 -13.09 24.49
C PHE A 405 11.25 -14.45 23.83
N THR A 406 10.56 -15.44 24.37
CA THR A 406 10.49 -16.77 23.79
C THR A 406 9.62 -16.74 22.55
N ILE A 407 10.14 -17.28 21.46
CA ILE A 407 9.44 -17.44 20.19
C ILE A 407 8.65 -18.73 20.27
N VAL A 408 7.32 -18.62 20.18
CA VAL A 408 6.42 -19.78 20.21
C VAL A 408 5.49 -19.74 19.01
N SER A 409 5.13 -20.92 18.50
CA SER A 409 4.06 -21.04 17.52
C SER A 409 2.78 -20.43 18.10
N ALA A 410 2.14 -19.53 17.34
CA ALA A 410 0.92 -18.84 17.75
C ALA A 410 -0.29 -19.79 17.82
#